data_AF-A0A7V0MHN9-F1
#
_entry.id   AF-A0A7V0MHN9-F1
#
_cell.length_a   1.000
_cell.length_b   1.000
_cell.length_c   1.000
_cell.angle_alpha   90.00
_cell.angle_beta   90.00
_cell.angle_gamma   90.00
#
_symmetry.space_group_name_H-M   'P 1'
#
loop_
_entity.id
_entity.type
_entity.pdbx_description
1 polymer ?
#
loop_
_entity_poly.entity_id
_entity_poly.type
_entity_poly.pdbx_seq_one_letter_code
_entity_poly.pdbx_strand_id
1 'polypeptide(L)'
;MIRVQLSDNQRRKLENYRRQASSRDSEKALMVLMNAEGKSVPQIATLLKRHPHTVRDWIKRYIAYGIKGLKREFSPGRPNEKRKKLIEYIEIILSDPPTMHGYQENAWTVPLITHAAKRDLNIEVSKDTVLRALKDMGYTYKRPAKTVPGTAPSPEEKRTAIRQIVDEIKELLKRKDCEIYALDESHFSTEPYLVQGWFKKRWPPQDPDTLQARKSHILWLFESYDTKILLEKIQAI
;
A
#
# COMPACT_ATOMS: atom_id res chain seq x y z
N MET A 1 1.94 52.01 17.19
CA MET A 1 2.31 50.87 18.06
C MET A 1 1.24 49.79 17.91
N ILE A 2 1.58 48.53 17.66
CA ILE A 2 0.55 47.47 17.48
C ILE A 2 0.03 47.05 18.85
N ARG A 3 -1.29 47.06 19.01
CA ARG A 3 -1.98 46.67 20.25
C ARG A 3 -3.19 45.82 19.92
N VAL A 4 -3.28 44.66 20.56
CA VAL A 4 -4.43 43.75 20.46
C VAL A 4 -5.41 44.07 21.57
N GLN A 5 -6.69 44.18 21.24
CA GLN A 5 -7.78 44.14 22.21
C GLN A 5 -8.44 42.77 22.13
N LEU A 6 -8.60 42.10 23.27
CA LEU A 6 -9.20 40.77 23.35
C LEU A 6 -10.51 40.86 24.15
N SER A 7 -11.58 40.29 23.61
CA SER A 7 -12.76 39.98 24.43
C SER A 7 -12.49 38.79 25.34
N ASP A 8 -13.30 38.62 26.40
CA ASP A 8 -13.16 37.48 27.33
C ASP A 8 -13.23 36.14 26.62
N ASN A 9 -14.08 36.03 25.58
CA ASN A 9 -14.18 34.84 24.76
C ASN A 9 -12.90 34.60 23.95
N GLN A 10 -12.32 35.63 23.33
CA GLN A 10 -11.05 35.52 22.60
C GLN A 10 -9.89 35.15 23.53
N ARG A 11 -9.86 35.71 24.74
CA ARG A 11 -8.86 35.39 25.76
C ARG A 11 -8.94 33.93 26.18
N ARG A 12 -10.14 33.43 26.52
CA ARG A 12 -10.37 32.01 26.84
C ARG A 12 -9.95 31.09 25.69
N LYS A 13 -10.27 31.46 24.45
CA LYS A 13 -9.88 30.67 23.27
C LYS A 13 -8.35 30.63 23.07
N LEU A 14 -7.65 31.74 23.28
CA LEU A 14 -6.19 31.79 23.22
C LEU A 14 -5.53 30.98 24.33
N GLU A 15 -6.07 31.02 25.55
CA GLU A 15 -5.59 30.21 26.67
C GLU A 15 -5.79 28.71 26.42
N ASN A 16 -6.95 28.32 25.90
CA ASN A 16 -7.21 26.93 25.52
C ASN A 16 -6.28 26.47 24.38
N TYR A 17 -6.09 27.31 23.35
CA TYR A 17 -5.15 27.03 22.27
C TYR A 17 -3.72 26.85 22.82
N ARG A 18 -3.29 27.71 23.74
CA ARG A 18 -1.98 27.63 24.40
C ARG A 18 -1.80 26.32 25.18
N ARG A 19 -2.84 25.82 25.86
CA ARG A 19 -2.81 24.56 26.62
C ARG A 19 -2.69 23.33 25.72
N GLN A 20 -3.29 23.35 24.54
CA GLN A 20 -3.36 22.20 23.62
C GLN A 20 -2.24 22.18 22.58
N ALA A 21 -1.57 23.30 22.34
CA ALA A 21 -0.62 23.44 21.24
C ALA A 21 0.81 23.07 21.61
N SER A 22 1.62 22.77 20.59
CA SER A 22 3.06 22.56 20.73
C SER A 22 3.75 23.77 21.36
N SER A 23 4.93 23.58 21.98
CA SER A 23 5.69 24.67 22.63
C SER A 23 5.81 25.94 21.76
N ARG A 24 6.07 25.77 20.45
CA ARG A 24 6.20 26.88 19.50
C ARG A 24 4.89 27.60 19.22
N ASP A 25 3.77 26.88 19.15
CA ASP A 25 2.45 27.46 18.89
C ASP A 25 1.87 28.11 20.16
N SER A 26 2.15 27.50 21.31
CA SER A 26 1.87 28.02 22.64
C SER A 26 2.55 29.37 22.88
N GLU A 27 3.83 29.50 22.49
CA GLU A 27 4.60 30.74 22.57
C GLU A 27 3.98 31.88 21.75
N LYS A 28 3.45 31.59 20.56
CA LYS A 28 2.79 32.60 19.71
C LYS A 28 1.50 33.13 20.34
N ALA A 29 0.70 32.25 20.94
CA ALA A 29 -0.50 32.65 21.67
C ALA A 29 -0.15 33.51 22.89
N LEU A 30 0.95 33.17 23.57
CA LEU A 30 1.48 33.96 24.67
C LEU A 30 1.91 35.38 24.23
N MET A 31 2.54 35.53 23.05
CA MET A 31 2.86 36.86 22.49
C MET A 31 1.61 37.75 22.36
N VAL A 32 0.50 37.17 21.90
CA VAL A 32 -0.77 37.91 21.72
C VAL A 32 -1.38 38.28 23.07
N LEU A 33 -1.41 37.34 24.02
CA LEU A 33 -1.91 37.59 25.39
C LEU A 33 -1.12 38.70 26.09
N MET A 34 0.22 38.63 26.03
CA MET A 34 1.10 39.64 26.62
C MET A 34 0.90 41.03 25.99
N ASN A 35 0.63 41.10 24.69
CA ASN A 35 0.36 42.37 24.02
C ASN A 35 -1.01 42.96 24.42
N ALA A 36 -2.02 42.10 24.60
CA ALA A 36 -3.31 42.51 25.13
C ALA A 36 -3.25 42.99 26.59
N GLU A 37 -2.34 42.41 27.38
CA GLU A 37 -1.99 42.85 28.75
C GLU A 37 -1.19 44.16 28.79
N GLY A 38 -0.88 44.75 27.64
CA GLY A 38 -0.23 46.07 27.53
C GLY A 38 1.28 46.02 27.35
N LYS A 39 1.91 44.84 27.22
CA LYS A 39 3.35 44.76 26.93
C LYS A 39 3.61 45.15 25.48
N SER A 40 4.63 45.99 25.28
CA SER A 40 5.09 46.40 23.96
C SER A 40 5.85 45.25 23.26
N VAL A 41 5.91 45.31 21.91
CA VAL A 41 6.64 44.30 21.10
C VAL A 41 8.09 44.11 21.57
N PRO A 42 8.88 45.16 21.85
CA PRO A 42 10.24 45.00 22.38
C PRO A 42 10.28 44.25 23.73
N GLN A 43 9.38 44.59 24.66
CA GLN A 43 9.31 43.93 25.98
C GLN A 43 8.98 42.44 25.84
N ILE A 44 8.02 42.10 24.98
CA ILE A 44 7.65 40.70 24.70
C ILE A 44 8.83 39.95 24.07
N ALA A 45 9.51 40.58 23.11
CA ALA A 45 10.68 40.02 22.43
C ALA A 45 11.81 39.69 23.42
N THR A 46 12.13 40.60 24.34
CA THR A 46 13.11 40.38 25.41
C THR A 46 12.70 39.23 26.34
N LEU A 47 11.45 39.22 26.80
CA LEU A 47 10.93 38.19 27.72
C LEU A 47 10.93 36.79 27.11
N LEU A 48 10.59 36.67 25.83
CA LEU A 48 10.53 35.39 25.12
C LEU A 48 11.82 35.03 24.38
N LYS A 49 12.88 35.86 24.49
CA LYS A 49 14.15 35.70 23.77
C LYS A 49 13.96 35.50 22.26
N ARG A 50 13.10 36.34 21.65
CA ARG A 50 12.79 36.34 20.21
C ARG A 50 13.15 37.67 19.58
N HIS A 51 13.30 37.67 18.26
CA HIS A 51 13.49 38.90 17.50
C HIS A 51 12.19 39.73 17.48
N PRO A 52 12.23 41.07 17.66
CA PRO A 52 11.04 41.93 17.65
C PRO A 52 10.20 41.80 16.38
N HIS A 53 10.83 41.52 15.23
CA HIS A 53 10.13 41.26 13.97
C HIS A 53 9.21 40.04 14.06
N THR A 54 9.68 38.94 14.64
CA THR A 54 8.89 37.70 14.79
C THR A 54 7.66 37.93 15.66
N VAL A 55 7.83 38.63 16.78
CA VAL A 55 6.72 38.99 17.67
C VAL A 55 5.70 39.87 16.93
N ARG A 56 6.19 40.88 16.20
CA ARG A 56 5.35 41.76 15.38
C ARG A 56 4.55 40.98 14.34
N ASP A 57 5.18 40.05 13.63
CA ASP A 57 4.55 39.24 12.59
C ASP A 57 3.42 38.38 13.16
N TRP A 58 3.66 37.69 14.27
CA TRP A 58 2.64 36.84 14.88
C TRP A 58 1.45 37.64 15.42
N ILE A 59 1.70 38.81 16.02
CA ILE A 59 0.62 39.70 16.45
C ILE A 59 -0.18 40.18 15.24
N LYS A 60 0.48 40.60 14.15
CA LYS A 60 -0.21 40.99 12.90
C LYS A 60 -1.03 39.85 12.31
N ARG A 61 -0.49 38.63 12.27
CA ARG A 61 -1.22 37.44 11.77
C ARG A 61 -2.43 37.11 12.64
N TYR A 62 -2.32 37.27 13.95
CA TYR A 62 -3.48 37.13 14.85
C TYR A 62 -4.54 38.20 14.60
N ILE A 63 -4.16 39.46 14.43
CA ILE A 63 -5.11 40.54 14.12
C ILE A 63 -5.84 40.25 12.80
N ALA A 64 -5.14 39.75 11.78
CA ALA A 64 -5.72 39.48 10.47
C ALA A 64 -6.60 38.22 10.42
N TYR A 65 -6.19 37.14 11.09
CA TYR A 65 -6.79 35.80 10.91
C TYR A 65 -7.19 35.10 12.21
N GLY A 66 -7.10 35.79 13.35
CA GLY A 66 -7.36 35.23 14.68
C GLY A 66 -6.44 34.06 15.01
N ILE A 67 -6.96 33.07 15.74
CA ILE A 67 -6.22 31.86 16.14
C ILE A 67 -5.75 31.05 14.92
N LYS A 68 -6.48 31.07 13.80
CA LYS A 68 -6.04 30.38 12.57
C LYS A 68 -4.71 30.95 12.07
N GLY A 69 -4.48 32.26 12.22
CA GLY A 69 -3.22 32.93 11.85
C GLY A 69 -2.01 32.55 12.70
N LEU A 70 -2.21 31.93 13.86
CA LEU A 70 -1.11 31.43 14.71
C LEU A 70 -0.61 30.06 14.27
N LYS A 71 -1.43 29.30 13.53
CA LYS A 71 -1.02 28.02 12.96
C LYS A 71 0.11 28.23 11.97
N ARG A 72 1.13 27.38 12.05
CA ARG A 72 2.22 27.40 11.06
C ARG A 72 1.69 26.83 9.76
N GLU A 73 1.61 27.67 8.74
CA GLU A 73 1.46 27.22 7.37
C GLU A 73 2.84 26.89 6.81
N PHE A 74 3.01 25.66 6.35
CA PHE A 74 4.17 25.30 5.56
C PHE A 74 3.94 25.77 4.14
N SER A 75 4.95 26.40 3.55
CA SER A 75 4.92 26.65 2.11
C SER A 75 4.74 25.30 1.40
N PRO A 76 3.88 25.20 0.38
CA PRO A 76 3.57 23.94 -0.31
C PRO A 76 4.78 23.31 -1.03
N GLY A 77 5.95 23.96 -0.99
CA GLY A 77 7.15 23.52 -1.70
C GLY A 77 7.05 23.79 -3.20
N ARG A 78 8.03 23.29 -3.96
CA ARG A 78 8.03 23.43 -5.42
C ARG A 78 6.89 22.59 -6.03
N PRO A 79 6.02 23.18 -6.87
CA PRO A 79 4.98 22.42 -7.57
C PRO A 79 5.56 21.25 -8.37
N ASN A 80 4.95 20.08 -8.24
CA ASN A 80 5.43 18.85 -8.86
C ASN A 80 4.86 18.65 -10.29
N GLU A 81 5.04 19.64 -11.16
CA GLU A 81 4.47 19.66 -12.51
C GLU A 81 4.97 18.49 -13.38
N LYS A 82 6.27 18.17 -13.29
CA LYS A 82 6.88 17.05 -14.03
C LYS A 82 6.23 15.72 -13.68
N ARG A 83 5.93 15.47 -12.40
CA ARG A 83 5.26 14.22 -12.00
C ARG A 83 3.83 14.17 -12.50
N LYS A 84 3.08 15.27 -12.45
CA LYS A 84 1.69 15.28 -12.91
C LYS A 84 1.59 14.87 -14.38
N LYS A 85 2.40 15.49 -15.24
CA LYS A 85 2.51 15.12 -16.66
C LYS A 85 2.95 13.66 -16.85
N LEU A 86 3.89 13.20 -16.03
CA LEU A 86 4.34 11.81 -16.06
C LEU A 86 3.22 10.82 -15.67
N ILE A 87 2.38 11.14 -14.69
CA ILE A 87 1.25 10.29 -14.27
C ILE A 87 0.25 10.14 -15.42
N GLU A 88 -0.15 11.25 -16.04
CA GLU A 88 -1.07 11.25 -17.19
C GLU A 88 -0.52 10.40 -18.34
N TYR A 89 0.77 10.51 -18.62
CA TYR A 89 1.42 9.71 -19.66
C TYR A 89 1.55 8.23 -19.30
N ILE A 90 1.90 7.90 -18.05
CA ILE A 90 1.97 6.51 -17.60
C ILE A 90 0.59 5.84 -17.73
N GLU A 91 -0.50 6.58 -17.46
CA GLU A 91 -1.86 6.06 -17.59
C GLU A 91 -2.20 5.68 -19.04
N ILE A 92 -1.72 6.46 -20.01
CA ILE A 92 -1.89 6.19 -21.44
C ILE A 92 -1.09 4.94 -21.83
N ILE A 93 0.22 4.92 -21.59
CA ILE A 93 1.11 3.86 -22.11
C ILE A 93 0.90 2.50 -21.44
N LEU A 94 0.39 2.45 -20.20
CA LEU A 94 0.16 1.18 -19.50
C LEU A 94 -1.06 0.43 -20.04
N SER A 95 -1.86 1.04 -20.92
CA SER A 95 -2.98 0.38 -21.60
C SER A 95 -2.49 -0.64 -22.64
N ASP A 96 -1.33 -0.38 -23.24
CA ASP A 96 -0.78 -1.17 -24.33
C ASP A 96 0.59 -1.76 -23.93
N PRO A 97 0.99 -2.92 -24.50
CA PRO A 97 2.33 -3.45 -24.27
C PRO A 97 3.40 -2.54 -24.92
N PRO A 98 4.63 -2.51 -24.39
CA PRO A 98 5.69 -1.64 -24.94
C PRO A 98 6.00 -1.90 -26.42
N THR A 99 5.74 -3.11 -26.91
CA THR A 99 5.87 -3.49 -28.32
C THR A 99 5.04 -2.61 -29.26
N MET A 100 3.85 -2.18 -28.84
CA MET A 100 2.99 -1.25 -29.59
C MET A 100 3.58 0.17 -29.64
N HIS A 101 4.53 0.49 -28.76
CA HIS A 101 5.22 1.77 -28.70
C HIS A 101 6.64 1.71 -29.29
N GLY A 102 6.95 0.65 -30.04
CA GLY A 102 8.21 0.47 -30.77
C GLY A 102 9.35 -0.11 -29.93
N TYR A 103 9.06 -0.70 -28.78
CA TYR A 103 10.06 -1.38 -27.93
C TYR A 103 10.13 -2.88 -28.22
N GLN A 104 11.25 -3.52 -27.89
CA GLN A 104 11.41 -4.98 -28.04
C GLN A 104 10.96 -5.74 -26.79
N GLU A 105 10.75 -5.03 -25.69
CA GLU A 105 10.37 -5.56 -24.40
C GLU A 105 8.85 -5.83 -24.32
N ASN A 106 8.50 -6.95 -23.68
CA ASN A 106 7.10 -7.35 -23.48
C ASN A 106 6.46 -6.71 -22.24
N ALA A 107 7.23 -6.02 -21.39
CA ALA A 107 6.75 -5.45 -20.14
C ALA A 107 7.36 -4.08 -19.85
N TRP A 108 6.54 -3.18 -19.31
CA TRP A 108 6.98 -1.85 -18.89
C TRP A 108 7.89 -1.92 -17.66
N THR A 109 9.16 -1.55 -17.84
CA THR A 109 10.12 -1.38 -16.74
C THR A 109 10.30 0.08 -16.39
N VAL A 110 10.76 0.38 -15.17
CA VAL A 110 11.04 1.78 -14.76
C VAL A 110 12.05 2.49 -15.68
N PRO A 111 13.16 1.85 -16.11
CA PRO A 111 14.05 2.42 -17.12
C PRO A 111 13.34 2.70 -18.45
N LEU A 112 12.49 1.77 -18.91
CA LEU A 112 11.76 1.91 -20.16
C LEU A 112 10.77 3.09 -20.12
N ILE A 113 10.02 3.22 -19.02
CA ILE A 113 9.12 4.36 -18.80
C ILE A 113 9.91 5.68 -18.74
N THR A 114 11.10 5.67 -18.13
CA THR A 114 11.97 6.85 -18.08
C THR A 114 12.43 7.26 -19.48
N HIS A 115 12.83 6.29 -20.30
CA HIS A 115 13.23 6.51 -21.68
C HIS A 115 12.06 7.01 -22.53
N ALA A 116 10.89 6.36 -22.42
CA ALA A 116 9.67 6.73 -23.12
C ALA A 116 9.21 8.16 -22.78
N ALA A 117 9.25 8.53 -21.49
CA ALA A 117 8.94 9.89 -21.06
C ALA A 117 9.92 10.93 -21.62
N LYS A 118 11.22 10.59 -21.74
CA LYS A 118 12.21 11.47 -22.38
C LYS A 118 11.95 11.61 -23.88
N ARG A 119 11.61 10.51 -24.57
CA ARG A 119 11.35 10.49 -26.02
C ARG A 119 10.06 11.24 -26.38
N ASP A 120 8.96 10.96 -25.68
CA ASP A 120 7.62 11.39 -26.10
C ASP A 120 7.18 12.70 -25.42
N LEU A 121 7.62 12.97 -24.19
CA LEU A 121 7.29 14.21 -23.47
C LEU A 121 8.43 15.21 -23.41
N ASN A 122 9.65 14.84 -23.83
CA ASN A 122 10.87 15.64 -23.65
C ASN A 122 11.13 16.04 -22.18
N ILE A 123 10.72 15.18 -21.23
CA ILE A 123 10.92 15.41 -19.79
C ILE A 123 11.97 14.45 -19.25
N GLU A 124 13.08 15.00 -18.77
CA GLU A 124 14.02 14.22 -17.97
C GLU A 124 13.49 14.02 -16.55
N VAL A 125 13.26 12.75 -16.21
CA VAL A 125 12.78 12.29 -14.91
C VAL A 125 13.76 11.27 -14.32
N SER A 126 13.92 11.31 -13.00
CA SER A 126 14.68 10.29 -12.27
C SER A 126 13.83 9.01 -12.11
N LYS A 127 14.51 7.88 -11.88
CA LYS A 127 13.84 6.61 -11.50
C LYS A 127 12.91 6.81 -10.30
N ASP A 128 13.34 7.57 -9.29
CA ASP A 128 12.53 7.88 -8.10
C ASP A 128 11.25 8.64 -8.44
N THR A 129 11.29 9.53 -9.43
CA THR A 129 10.10 10.26 -9.88
C THR A 129 9.07 9.31 -10.47
N VAL A 130 9.50 8.33 -11.27
CA VAL A 130 8.65 7.28 -11.84
C VAL A 130 8.09 6.37 -10.75
N LEU A 131 8.95 5.92 -9.83
CA LEU A 131 8.53 5.08 -8.69
C LEU A 131 7.46 5.75 -7.84
N ARG A 132 7.62 7.04 -7.56
CA ARG A 132 6.64 7.78 -6.78
C ARG A 132 5.37 8.06 -7.59
N ALA A 133 5.47 8.29 -8.91
CA ALA A 133 4.29 8.39 -9.79
C ALA A 133 3.47 7.10 -9.79
N LEU A 134 4.12 5.94 -9.94
CA LEU A 134 3.46 4.63 -9.87
C LEU A 134 2.77 4.40 -8.52
N LYS A 135 3.42 4.80 -7.41
CA LYS A 135 2.80 4.72 -6.07
C LYS A 135 1.58 5.62 -5.92
N ASP A 136 1.65 6.86 -6.44
CA ASP A 136 0.52 7.80 -6.42
C ASP A 136 -0.67 7.25 -7.23
N MET A 137 -0.41 6.55 -8.34
CA MET A 137 -1.40 5.84 -9.15
C MET A 137 -1.91 4.54 -8.50
N GLY A 138 -1.43 4.18 -7.31
CA GLY A 138 -1.87 2.99 -6.58
C GLY A 138 -1.21 1.68 -7.04
N TYR A 139 -0.11 1.74 -7.79
CA TYR A 139 0.69 0.55 -8.09
C TYR A 139 1.61 0.18 -6.92
N THR A 140 1.84 -1.12 -6.74
CA THR A 140 2.75 -1.67 -5.72
C THR A 140 3.65 -2.72 -6.37
N TYR A 141 4.92 -2.69 -6.00
CA TYR A 141 5.88 -3.70 -6.43
C TYR A 141 5.72 -4.96 -5.57
N LYS A 142 5.25 -6.05 -6.16
CA LYS A 142 5.01 -7.32 -5.46
C LYS A 142 5.27 -8.51 -6.37
N ARG A 143 5.50 -9.68 -5.78
CA ARG A 143 5.40 -10.96 -6.48
C ARG A 143 3.93 -11.40 -6.41
N PRO A 144 3.25 -11.67 -7.54
CA PRO A 144 1.93 -12.26 -7.51
C PRO A 144 2.01 -13.68 -6.91
N ALA A 145 1.04 -14.04 -6.09
CA ALA A 145 0.90 -15.40 -5.58
C ALA A 145 0.05 -16.21 -6.57
N LYS A 146 0.36 -17.49 -6.75
CA LYS A 146 -0.53 -18.41 -7.47
C LYS A 146 -1.82 -18.55 -6.66
N THR A 147 -2.96 -18.30 -7.28
CA THR A 147 -4.26 -18.55 -6.66
C THR A 147 -4.62 -20.03 -6.84
N VAL A 148 -5.42 -20.59 -5.93
CA VAL A 148 -5.99 -21.92 -6.16
C VAL A 148 -6.82 -21.91 -7.45
N PRO A 149 -6.73 -22.96 -8.29
CA PRO A 149 -7.58 -23.08 -9.47
C PRO A 149 -9.06 -22.99 -9.10
N GLY A 150 -9.90 -22.44 -9.98
CA GLY A 150 -11.35 -22.33 -9.75
C GLY A 150 -12.04 -23.69 -9.53
N THR A 151 -11.44 -24.77 -10.04
CA THR A 151 -11.89 -26.17 -9.86
C THR A 151 -11.54 -26.75 -8.49
N ALA A 152 -10.78 -26.04 -7.65
CA ALA A 152 -10.40 -26.56 -6.35
C ALA A 152 -11.60 -26.61 -5.39
N PRO A 153 -11.80 -27.73 -4.66
CA PRO A 153 -12.90 -27.83 -3.70
C PRO A 153 -12.79 -26.76 -2.61
N SER A 154 -13.95 -26.32 -2.14
CA SER A 154 -14.09 -25.27 -1.13
C SER A 154 -13.31 -25.62 0.15
N PRO A 155 -12.81 -24.62 0.91
CA PRO A 155 -12.22 -24.86 2.22
C PRO A 155 -13.11 -25.68 3.16
N GLU A 156 -14.43 -25.60 3.01
CA GLU A 156 -15.40 -26.36 3.82
C GLU A 156 -15.45 -27.83 3.40
N GLU A 157 -15.55 -28.11 2.10
CA GLU A 157 -15.56 -29.47 1.55
C GLU A 157 -14.30 -30.24 1.94
N LYS A 158 -13.13 -29.58 1.86
CA LYS A 158 -11.85 -30.17 2.29
C LYS A 158 -11.85 -30.55 3.76
N ARG A 159 -12.41 -29.71 4.64
CA ARG A 159 -12.48 -29.99 6.09
C ARG A 159 -13.38 -31.18 6.37
N THR A 160 -14.50 -31.29 5.66
CA THR A 160 -15.44 -32.41 5.84
C THR A 160 -14.81 -33.72 5.42
N ALA A 161 -14.15 -33.75 4.25
CA ALA A 161 -13.43 -34.93 3.77
C ALA A 161 -12.29 -35.35 4.73
N ILE A 162 -11.50 -34.40 5.23
CA ILE A 162 -10.45 -34.69 6.21
C ILE A 162 -11.03 -35.28 7.50
N ARG A 163 -12.16 -34.76 8.00
CA ARG A 163 -12.82 -35.32 9.19
C ARG A 163 -13.28 -36.75 8.96
N GLN A 164 -13.89 -37.05 7.82
CA GLN A 164 -14.33 -38.40 7.48
C GLN A 164 -13.15 -39.38 7.47
N ILE A 165 -12.05 -39.03 6.80
CA ILE A 165 -10.83 -39.85 6.76
C ILE A 165 -10.28 -40.08 8.18
N VAL A 166 -10.23 -39.03 9.02
CA VAL A 166 -9.73 -39.14 10.40
C VAL A 166 -10.62 -40.05 11.25
N ASP A 167 -11.93 -39.99 11.08
CA ASP A 167 -12.87 -40.81 11.85
C ASP A 167 -12.81 -42.29 11.41
N GLU A 168 -12.62 -42.57 10.12
CA GLU A 168 -12.35 -43.92 9.61
C GLU A 168 -11.05 -44.51 10.19
N ILE A 169 -9.97 -43.73 10.21
CA ILE A 169 -8.69 -44.14 10.79
C ILE A 169 -8.82 -44.45 12.28
N LYS A 170 -9.56 -43.64 13.05
CA LYS A 170 -9.81 -43.89 14.48
C LYS A 170 -10.55 -45.20 14.72
N GLU A 171 -11.47 -45.57 13.85
CA GLU A 171 -12.23 -46.81 14.00
C GLU A 171 -11.36 -48.05 13.67
N LEU A 172 -10.45 -47.93 12.71
CA LEU A 172 -9.48 -48.98 12.38
C LEU A 172 -8.46 -49.21 13.51
N LEU A 173 -7.98 -48.14 14.15
CA LEU A 173 -7.08 -48.18 15.31
C LEU A 173 -7.67 -48.93 16.53
N LYS A 174 -9.00 -48.96 16.69
CA LYS A 174 -9.64 -49.71 17.79
C LYS A 174 -9.62 -51.22 17.57
N ARG A 175 -9.48 -51.69 16.33
CA ARG A 175 -9.66 -53.12 15.98
C ARG A 175 -8.34 -53.87 15.94
N LYS A 176 -7.25 -53.25 15.48
CA LYS A 176 -5.90 -53.84 15.37
C LYS A 176 -4.83 -52.76 15.40
N ASP A 177 -3.59 -53.16 15.71
CA ASP A 177 -2.42 -52.34 15.43
C ASP A 177 -2.34 -52.07 13.92
N CYS A 178 -2.25 -50.79 13.56
CA CYS A 178 -2.38 -50.33 12.18
C CYS A 178 -1.25 -49.36 11.85
N GLU A 179 -0.55 -49.60 10.74
CA GLU A 179 0.46 -48.69 10.19
C GLU A 179 -0.17 -47.84 9.09
N ILE A 180 0.07 -46.53 9.12
CA ILE A 180 -0.49 -45.58 8.15
C ILE A 180 0.63 -45.13 7.22
N TYR A 181 0.48 -45.45 5.94
CA TYR A 181 1.36 -44.98 4.88
C TYR A 181 0.67 -43.84 4.13
N ALA A 182 1.38 -42.72 3.97
CA ALA A 182 0.96 -41.61 3.14
C ALA A 182 1.90 -41.50 1.94
N LEU A 183 1.33 -41.55 0.74
CA LEU A 183 2.04 -41.35 -0.51
C LEU A 183 1.46 -40.11 -1.19
N ASP A 184 2.33 -39.25 -1.73
CA ASP A 184 1.92 -38.07 -2.50
C ASP A 184 2.69 -38.03 -3.81
N GLU A 185 2.03 -37.59 -4.88
CA GLU A 185 2.64 -37.43 -6.19
C GLU A 185 3.04 -35.98 -6.41
N SER A 186 4.32 -35.77 -6.75
CA SER A 186 4.82 -34.46 -7.13
C SER A 186 4.99 -34.36 -8.63
N HIS A 187 4.47 -33.27 -9.22
CA HIS A 187 4.69 -32.95 -10.62
C HIS A 187 5.71 -31.83 -10.78
N PHE A 188 6.63 -31.97 -11.75
CA PHE A 188 7.52 -30.88 -12.15
C PHE A 188 6.74 -29.88 -13.01
N SER A 189 6.31 -28.77 -12.39
CA SER A 189 5.59 -27.72 -13.11
C SER A 189 6.48 -27.09 -14.19
N THR A 190 5.98 -27.06 -15.43
CA THR A 190 6.59 -26.32 -16.56
C THR A 190 6.13 -24.87 -16.61
N GLU A 191 5.28 -24.44 -15.68
CA GLU A 191 4.81 -23.06 -15.60
C GLU A 191 5.99 -22.14 -15.26
N PRO A 192 6.15 -21.01 -15.96
CA PRO A 192 7.21 -20.07 -15.67
C PRO A 192 7.05 -19.50 -14.26
N TYR A 193 8.19 -19.21 -13.61
CA TYR A 193 8.19 -18.56 -12.30
C TYR A 193 7.56 -17.17 -12.36
N LEU A 194 6.67 -16.89 -11.42
CA LEU A 194 6.11 -15.55 -11.26
C LEU A 194 7.20 -14.59 -10.76
N VAL A 195 7.55 -13.62 -11.60
CA VAL A 195 8.53 -12.58 -11.28
C VAL A 195 7.89 -11.41 -10.53
N GLN A 196 8.71 -10.63 -9.82
CA GLN A 196 8.24 -9.41 -9.17
C GLN A 196 7.95 -8.33 -10.20
N GLY A 197 6.85 -7.61 -10.01
CA GLY A 197 6.40 -6.57 -10.94
C GLY A 197 5.57 -5.49 -10.26
N TRP A 198 5.25 -4.44 -11.02
CA TRP A 198 4.34 -3.39 -10.58
C TRP A 198 2.91 -3.79 -10.89
N PHE A 199 2.07 -3.90 -9.87
CA PHE A 199 0.66 -4.27 -10.02
C PHE A 199 -0.23 -3.24 -9.33
N LYS A 200 -1.39 -2.95 -9.93
CA LYS A 200 -2.40 -2.08 -9.32
C LYS A 200 -2.90 -2.73 -8.02
N LYS A 201 -3.08 -1.95 -6.96
CA LYS A 201 -3.64 -2.45 -5.70
C LYS A 201 -4.98 -3.14 -5.97
N ARG A 202 -5.17 -4.32 -5.36
CA ARG A 202 -6.35 -5.19 -5.49
C ARG A 202 -6.57 -5.84 -6.87
N TRP A 203 -5.59 -5.78 -7.77
CA TRP A 203 -5.63 -6.59 -8.99
C TRP A 203 -5.45 -8.09 -8.66
N PRO A 204 -6.33 -8.98 -9.12
CA PRO A 204 -6.17 -10.41 -8.93
C PRO A 204 -4.95 -10.90 -9.73
N PRO A 205 -4.09 -11.75 -9.15
CA PRO A 205 -2.82 -12.12 -9.77
C PRO A 205 -2.96 -13.01 -11.02
N GLN A 206 -4.11 -13.66 -11.25
CA GLN A 206 -4.36 -14.53 -12.41
C GLN A 206 -5.84 -14.54 -12.77
N ASP A 207 -6.13 -14.64 -14.06
CA ASP A 207 -7.40 -15.13 -14.58
C ASP A 207 -7.42 -16.66 -14.38
N PRO A 208 -8.36 -17.25 -13.61
CA PRO A 208 -8.37 -18.68 -13.30
C PRO A 208 -8.42 -19.61 -14.52
N ASP A 209 -8.85 -19.07 -15.67
CA ASP A 209 -9.27 -19.84 -16.85
C ASP A 209 -8.12 -20.19 -17.82
N THR A 210 -6.88 -19.78 -17.54
CA THR A 210 -5.71 -20.08 -18.42
C THR A 210 -4.84 -21.24 -17.96
N LEU A 211 -5.27 -22.00 -16.94
CA LEU A 211 -4.55 -23.20 -16.53
C LEU A 211 -4.83 -24.34 -17.52
N GLN A 212 -3.81 -24.70 -18.32
CA GLN A 212 -3.85 -25.89 -19.16
C GLN A 212 -4.23 -27.12 -18.31
N ALA A 213 -5.13 -27.94 -18.84
CA ALA A 213 -5.55 -29.18 -18.21
C ALA A 213 -4.33 -30.03 -17.88
N ARG A 214 -4.14 -30.33 -16.58
CA ARG A 214 -3.09 -31.22 -16.11
C ARG A 214 -3.36 -32.62 -16.69
N LYS A 215 -2.40 -33.19 -17.41
CA LYS A 215 -2.44 -34.61 -17.76
C LYS A 215 -2.09 -35.41 -16.51
N SER A 216 -3.05 -36.13 -15.96
CA SER A 216 -2.84 -37.13 -14.92
C SER A 216 -2.20 -38.38 -15.52
N HIS A 217 -1.15 -38.89 -14.89
CA HIS A 217 -0.60 -40.21 -15.16
C HIS A 217 -1.03 -41.09 -13.98
N ILE A 218 -1.89 -42.10 -14.22
CA ILE A 218 -2.52 -42.89 -13.16
C ILE A 218 -1.72 -44.17 -12.92
N LEU A 219 -1.10 -44.32 -11.74
CA LEU A 219 -0.61 -45.60 -11.23
C LEU A 219 -0.87 -45.69 -9.72
N TRP A 220 -2.02 -46.24 -9.32
CA TRP A 220 -2.32 -46.52 -7.91
C TRP A 220 -2.72 -47.99 -7.71
N LEU A 221 -1.86 -48.76 -7.03
CA LEU A 221 -2.11 -50.13 -6.59
C LEU A 221 -1.86 -50.19 -5.07
N PHE A 222 -2.86 -50.58 -4.30
CA PHE A 222 -2.71 -50.93 -2.89
C PHE A 222 -2.66 -52.46 -2.78
N GLU A 223 -1.60 -53.01 -2.20
CA GLU A 223 -1.42 -54.45 -2.01
C GLU A 223 -1.21 -54.75 -0.52
N SER A 224 -2.08 -55.58 0.05
CA SER A 224 -1.93 -56.10 1.42
C SER A 224 -2.39 -57.55 1.46
N TYR A 225 -1.43 -58.44 1.73
CA TYR A 225 -1.58 -59.90 1.70
C TYR A 225 -2.27 -60.38 0.40
N ASP A 226 -3.50 -60.90 0.44
CA ASP A 226 -4.26 -61.38 -0.74
C ASP A 226 -5.15 -60.31 -1.41
N THR A 227 -5.09 -59.06 -0.95
CA THR A 227 -6.02 -58.01 -1.36
C THR A 227 -5.33 -56.94 -2.19
N LYS A 228 -5.76 -56.82 -3.45
CA LYS A 228 -5.38 -55.73 -4.35
C LYS A 228 -6.54 -54.76 -4.49
N ILE A 229 -6.34 -53.52 -4.05
CA ILE A 229 -7.34 -52.45 -4.19
C ILE A 229 -6.77 -51.40 -5.15
N LEU A 230 -7.40 -51.30 -6.32
CA LEU A 230 -7.22 -50.18 -7.25
C LEU A 230 -8.11 -49.03 -6.75
N LEU A 231 -7.49 -47.92 -6.39
CA LEU A 231 -8.18 -46.76 -5.78
C LEU A 231 -8.88 -45.86 -6.81
N GLU A 232 -8.77 -46.16 -8.12
CA GLU A 232 -9.64 -45.61 -9.16
C GLU A 232 -10.14 -46.71 -10.10
N LYS A 233 -11.48 -46.80 -10.24
CA LYS A 233 -12.12 -47.64 -11.25
C LYS A 233 -12.10 -46.86 -12.58
N ILE A 234 -11.40 -47.37 -13.58
CA ILE A 234 -11.51 -46.85 -14.95
C ILE A 234 -12.95 -47.13 -15.42
N GLN A 235 -13.80 -46.10 -15.46
CA GLN A 235 -14.98 -46.14 -16.31
C GLN A 235 -14.48 -45.83 -17.72
N ALA A 236 -14.23 -46.89 -18.48
CA ALA A 236 -13.94 -46.75 -19.91
C ALA A 236 -15.16 -46.12 -20.59
N ILE A 237 -14.93 -44.99 -21.27
CA ILE A 237 -15.81 -44.49 -22.34
C ILE A 237 -15.40 -45.21 -23.62
#